data_AF-A0A6N2MTG4-F1
#
_entry.id   AF-A0A6N2MTG4-F1
#
_cell.length_a   1.000
_cell.length_b   1.000
_cell.length_c   1.000
_cell.angle_alpha   90.00
_cell.angle_beta   90.00
_cell.angle_gamma   90.00
#
_symmetry.space_group_name_H-M   'P 1'
#
loop_
_entity.id
_entity.type
_entity.pdbx_description
1 polymer ?
#
loop_
_entity_poly.entity_id
_entity_poly.type
_entity_poly.pdbx_seq_one_letter_code
_entity_poly.pdbx_strand_id
1 'polypeptide(L)'
;MHQRKLLKLLASVLQSIEEHRWTGRYEAHLWDNSCRREGQSRKGRQVYLGGYDKEEKAARAYDLAALKYWGPTTTTNFPASNYEKEIEGMKHMTRQEFVASLRRKSSGFSRGASIYRGVTRHHQHGRWQARIGRVAGNKDLYLGTFRGSCRSL
;
A
#
# COMPACT_ATOMS: atom_id res chain seq x y z
N MET A 1 -0.66 -13.32 34.23
CA MET A 1 -1.13 -12.12 33.50
C MET A 1 -0.53 -11.90 32.09
N HIS A 2 0.46 -12.68 31.63
CA HIS A 2 1.16 -12.41 30.37
C HIS A 2 0.44 -12.85 29.07
N GLN A 3 -0.50 -13.80 29.11
CA GLN A 3 -1.16 -14.33 27.89
C GLN A 3 -2.24 -13.41 27.29
N ARG A 4 -2.86 -12.52 28.07
CA ARG A 4 -3.93 -11.61 27.58
C ARG A 4 -3.42 -10.46 26.72
N LYS A 5 -2.14 -10.10 26.83
CA LYS A 5 -1.51 -9.02 26.05
C LYS A 5 -1.23 -9.48 24.61
N LEU A 6 -0.81 -10.74 24.45
CA LEU A 6 -0.50 -11.34 23.15
C LEU A 6 -1.76 -11.50 22.27
N LEU A 7 -2.86 -12.01 22.85
CA LEU A 7 -4.15 -12.16 22.15
C LEU A 7 -4.76 -10.81 21.76
N LYS A 8 -4.63 -9.76 22.60
CA LYS A 8 -5.08 -8.41 22.27
C LYS A 8 -4.24 -7.74 21.18
N LEU A 9 -2.93 -8.02 21.13
CA LEU A 9 -2.07 -7.53 20.05
C LEU A 9 -2.38 -8.24 18.73
N LEU A 10 -2.46 -9.58 18.72
CA LEU A 10 -2.82 -10.35 17.52
C LEU A 10 -4.20 -9.93 16.98
N ALA A 11 -5.19 -9.71 17.84
CA ALA A 11 -6.50 -9.21 17.43
C ALA A 11 -6.45 -7.79 16.82
N SER A 12 -5.64 -6.88 17.39
CA SER A 12 -5.47 -5.53 16.82
C SER A 12 -4.77 -5.54 15.47
N VAL A 13 -3.91 -6.53 15.23
CA VAL A 13 -3.15 -6.66 14.00
C VAL A 13 -3.99 -7.33 12.90
N LEU A 14 -4.80 -8.34 13.22
CA LEU A 14 -5.78 -8.90 12.27
C LEU A 14 -6.89 -7.89 11.93
N GLN A 15 -7.30 -7.03 12.86
CA GLN A 15 -8.27 -5.96 12.60
C GLN A 15 -7.75 -4.88 11.63
N SER A 16 -6.46 -4.89 11.31
CA SER A 16 -5.87 -4.02 10.29
C SER A 16 -6.02 -4.55 8.87
N ILE A 17 -6.43 -5.82 8.73
CA ILE A 17 -6.63 -6.52 7.47
C ILE A 17 -8.13 -6.77 7.31
N GLU A 18 -8.73 -6.17 6.28
CA GLU A 18 -10.16 -6.32 5.98
C GLU A 18 -10.33 -7.01 4.63
N GLU A 19 -11.13 -8.08 4.59
CA GLU A 19 -11.47 -8.72 3.32
C GLU A 19 -12.62 -7.96 2.63
N HIS A 20 -12.36 -7.49 1.41
CA HIS A 20 -13.35 -6.83 0.60
C HIS A 20 -14.31 -7.85 -0.02
N ARG A 21 -15.51 -7.94 0.57
CA ARG A 21 -16.55 -8.96 0.31
C ARG A 21 -16.87 -9.27 -1.15
N TRP A 22 -16.78 -8.29 -2.06
CA TRP A 22 -17.12 -8.49 -3.47
C TRP A 22 -15.95 -8.87 -4.37
N THR A 23 -14.72 -8.65 -3.91
CA THR A 23 -13.51 -8.93 -4.70
C THR A 23 -12.65 -10.04 -4.11
N GLY A 24 -12.92 -10.47 -2.88
CA GLY A 24 -12.11 -11.44 -2.13
C GLY A 24 -10.69 -10.95 -1.84
N ARG A 25 -10.47 -9.63 -1.88
CA ARG A 25 -9.13 -9.02 -1.68
C ARG A 25 -8.95 -8.62 -0.24
N TYR A 26 -7.74 -8.78 0.27
CA TYR A 26 -7.33 -8.36 1.61
C TYR A 26 -6.80 -6.94 1.57
N GLU A 27 -7.42 -6.02 2.29
CA GLU A 27 -6.99 -4.64 2.41
C GLU A 27 -6.21 -4.42 3.69
N ALA A 28 -5.00 -3.87 3.58
CA ALA A 28 -4.21 -3.51 4.75
C ALA A 28 -4.36 -2.02 5.09
N HIS A 29 -4.58 -1.72 6.36
CA HIS A 29 -4.77 -0.37 6.89
C HIS A 29 -3.91 -0.13 8.13
N LEU A 30 -3.52 1.12 8.37
CA LEU A 30 -2.78 1.56 9.57
C LEU A 30 -3.49 2.75 10.20
N TRP A 31 -3.49 2.88 11.52
CA TRP A 31 -3.99 4.08 12.20
C TRP A 31 -2.82 4.97 12.64
N ASP A 32 -2.73 6.14 12.02
CA ASP A 32 -1.72 7.16 12.30
C ASP A 32 -2.23 8.15 13.36
N ASN A 33 -1.70 8.03 14.57
CA ASN A 33 -2.09 8.87 15.69
C ASN A 33 -1.40 10.23 15.71
N SER A 34 -0.43 10.51 14.84
CA SER A 34 0.30 11.80 14.87
C SER A 34 -0.55 12.99 14.46
N CYS A 35 -1.74 12.77 13.89
CA CYS A 35 -2.68 13.82 13.50
C CYS A 35 -3.78 14.08 14.55
N ARG A 36 -3.70 13.44 15.74
CA ARG A 36 -4.71 13.61 16.78
C ARG A 36 -4.63 15.03 17.35
N ARG A 37 -5.72 15.79 17.26
CA ARG A 37 -5.86 17.09 17.93
C ARG A 37 -6.25 16.88 19.38
N GLU A 38 -5.73 17.72 20.27
CA GLU A 38 -6.08 17.71 21.70
C GLU A 38 -7.60 17.87 21.84
N GLY A 39 -8.24 16.99 22.62
CA GLY A 39 -9.70 16.95 22.79
C GLY A 39 -10.50 16.06 21.81
N GLN A 40 -9.89 15.44 20.79
CA GLN A 40 -10.62 14.52 19.90
C GLN A 40 -10.59 13.05 20.36
N SER A 41 -11.80 12.47 20.53
CA SER A 41 -12.02 11.07 20.91
C SER A 41 -11.76 10.05 19.79
N ARG A 42 -11.74 10.48 18.52
CA ARG A 42 -11.55 9.57 17.38
C ARG A 42 -10.15 8.93 17.37
N LYS A 43 -10.10 7.62 17.04
CA LYS A 43 -8.88 6.93 16.55
C LYS A 43 -8.28 7.81 15.43
N GLY A 44 -6.94 7.88 15.30
CA GLY A 44 -6.22 8.83 14.45
C GLY A 44 -6.58 8.81 12.95
N ARG A 45 -5.64 9.10 12.05
CA ARG A 45 -5.92 9.03 10.60
C ARG A 45 -5.76 7.58 10.11
N GLN A 46 -6.79 7.01 9.49
CA GLN A 46 -6.66 5.74 8.77
C GLN A 46 -5.80 5.93 7.52
N VAL A 47 -4.81 5.06 7.33
CA VAL A 47 -3.86 5.04 6.23
C VAL A 47 -4.02 3.73 5.49
N TYR A 48 -4.63 3.80 4.30
CA TYR A 48 -4.71 2.65 3.39
C TYR A 48 -3.32 2.26 2.88
N LEU A 49 -2.93 1.00 2.97
CA LEU A 49 -1.62 0.50 2.53
C LEU A 49 -1.69 -0.21 1.18
N GLY A 50 -2.86 -0.75 0.82
CA GLY A 50 -3.09 -1.42 -0.45
C GLY A 50 -4.06 -2.60 -0.34
N GLY A 51 -4.49 -3.11 -1.49
CA GLY A 51 -5.26 -4.34 -1.60
C GLY A 51 -4.39 -5.49 -2.09
N TYR A 52 -4.55 -6.67 -1.52
CA TYR A 52 -3.70 -7.83 -1.73
C TYR A 52 -4.56 -9.05 -2.09
N ASP A 53 -3.98 -9.93 -2.88
CA ASP A 53 -4.55 -11.23 -3.29
C ASP A 53 -4.43 -12.30 -2.21
N LYS A 54 -3.57 -12.08 -1.21
CA LYS A 54 -3.31 -13.01 -0.11
C LYS A 54 -3.26 -12.26 1.21
N GLU A 55 -3.80 -12.88 2.25
CA GLU A 55 -3.80 -12.35 3.61
C GLU A 55 -2.38 -12.09 4.11
N GLU A 56 -1.46 -13.03 3.89
CA GLU A 56 -0.08 -12.89 4.38
C GLU A 56 0.67 -11.73 3.70
N LYS A 57 0.29 -11.37 2.46
CA LYS A 57 0.83 -10.19 1.80
C LYS A 57 0.30 -8.90 2.42
N ALA A 58 -0.98 -8.87 2.80
CA ALA A 58 -1.56 -7.74 3.52
C ALA A 58 -0.91 -7.58 4.92
N ALA A 59 -0.73 -8.68 5.65
CA ALA A 59 -0.06 -8.69 6.94
C ALA A 59 1.40 -8.20 6.87
N ARG A 60 2.16 -8.66 5.87
CA ARG A 60 3.53 -8.14 5.64
C ARG A 60 3.56 -6.66 5.30
N ALA A 61 2.61 -6.16 4.51
CA ALA A 61 2.52 -4.74 4.20
C ALA A 61 2.21 -3.90 5.46
N TYR A 62 1.37 -4.41 6.35
CA TYR A 62 1.13 -3.81 7.66
C TYR A 62 2.40 -3.76 8.50
N ASP A 63 3.10 -4.89 8.66
CA ASP A 63 4.33 -4.97 9.46
C ASP A 63 5.38 -3.97 8.98
N LEU A 64 5.60 -3.89 7.67
CA LEU A 64 6.53 -2.94 7.07
C LEU A 64 6.13 -1.48 7.36
N ALA A 65 4.83 -1.17 7.25
CA ALA A 65 4.34 0.16 7.59
C ALA A 65 4.50 0.47 9.09
N ALA A 66 4.19 -0.48 9.96
CA ALA A 66 4.37 -0.38 11.40
C ALA A 66 5.84 -0.12 11.77
N LEU A 67 6.77 -0.89 11.19
CA LEU A 67 8.21 -0.71 11.37
C LEU A 67 8.67 0.69 10.92
N LYS A 68 8.11 1.21 9.82
CA LYS A 68 8.42 2.56 9.34
C LYS A 68 7.87 3.67 10.24
N TYR A 69 6.69 3.46 10.82
CA TYR A 69 6.00 4.48 11.62
C TYR A 69 6.51 4.54 13.05
N TRP A 70 6.70 3.37 13.66
CA TRP A 70 6.95 3.21 15.09
C TRP A 70 8.34 2.64 15.42
N GLY A 71 9.11 2.22 14.41
CA GLY A 71 10.48 1.75 14.56
C GLY A 71 10.63 0.22 14.64
N PRO A 72 11.87 -0.28 14.66
CA PRO A 72 12.19 -1.71 14.54
C PRO A 72 11.76 -2.57 15.73
N THR A 73 11.49 -1.95 16.88
CA THR A 73 11.06 -2.63 18.11
C THR A 73 9.55 -2.80 18.20
N THR A 74 8.80 -2.33 17.19
CA THR A 74 7.34 -2.46 17.18
C THR A 74 6.93 -3.92 17.03
N THR A 75 5.80 -4.27 17.63
CA THR A 75 5.27 -5.63 17.48
C THR A 75 4.65 -5.81 16.11
N THR A 76 5.02 -6.90 15.45
CA THR A 76 4.67 -7.26 14.08
C THR A 76 4.08 -8.68 14.05
N ASN A 77 3.41 -9.03 12.95
CA ASN A 77 2.88 -10.38 12.72
C ASN A 77 4.01 -11.41 12.56
N PHE A 78 5.07 -11.01 11.85
CA PHE A 78 6.22 -11.86 11.55
C PHE A 78 7.49 -11.31 12.20
N PRO A 79 8.48 -12.15 12.50
CA PRO A 79 9.75 -11.71 13.09
C PRO A 79 10.39 -10.56 12.31
N ALA A 80 10.92 -9.56 13.01
CA ALA A 80 11.57 -8.40 12.39
C ALA A 80 12.76 -8.78 11.51
N SER A 81 13.43 -9.90 11.80
CA SER A 81 14.50 -10.49 10.98
C SER A 81 14.07 -10.79 9.54
N ASN A 82 12.77 -11.02 9.32
CA ASN A 82 12.24 -11.27 7.97
C ASN A 82 12.23 -10.01 7.09
N TYR A 83 12.45 -8.83 7.68
CA TYR A 83 12.31 -7.53 7.03
C TYR A 83 13.61 -6.73 6.97
N GLU A 84 14.77 -7.31 7.29
CA GLU A 84 16.04 -6.57 7.37
C GLU A 84 16.37 -5.79 6.08
N LYS A 85 16.14 -6.41 4.92
CA LYS A 85 16.38 -5.79 3.61
C LYS A 85 15.44 -4.63 3.36
N GLU A 86 14.15 -4.80 3.67
CA GLU A 86 13.14 -3.77 3.52
C GLU A 86 13.34 -2.61 4.49
N ILE A 87 13.76 -2.90 5.72
CA ILE A 87 14.11 -1.91 6.75
C ILE A 87 15.24 -1.03 6.23
N GLU A 88 16.31 -1.63 5.70
CA GLU A 88 17.42 -0.89 5.09
C GLU A 88 16.93 -0.03 3.92
N GLY A 89 16.18 -0.63 2.99
CA GLY A 89 15.66 0.05 1.81
C GLY A 89 14.72 1.21 2.12
N MET A 90 14.00 1.18 3.25
CA MET A 90 13.09 2.24 3.65
C MET A 90 13.73 3.33 4.52
N LYS A 91 15.00 3.21 4.96
CA LYS A 91 15.66 4.20 5.82
C LYS A 91 15.61 5.60 5.22
N HIS A 92 15.92 5.73 3.93
CA HIS A 92 16.01 7.01 3.22
C HIS A 92 14.68 7.51 2.63
N MET A 93 13.55 6.83 2.91
CA MET A 93 12.23 7.26 2.45
C MET A 93 11.47 7.99 3.55
N THR A 94 10.66 8.97 3.21
CA THR A 94 9.62 9.50 4.12
C THR A 94 8.51 8.47 4.32
N ARG A 95 7.69 8.63 5.38
CA ARG A 95 6.53 7.75 5.62
C ARG A 95 5.56 7.75 4.43
N GLN A 96 5.33 8.92 3.86
CA GLN A 96 4.45 9.14 2.72
C GLN A 96 4.96 8.43 1.46
N GLU A 97 6.25 8.55 1.15
CA GLU A 97 6.87 7.86 0.01
C GLU A 97 6.83 6.35 0.18
N PHE A 98 7.08 5.86 1.41
CA PHE A 98 7.03 4.44 1.71
C PHE A 98 5.63 3.87 1.56
N VAL A 99 4.60 4.52 2.13
CA VAL A 99 3.18 4.15 1.94
C VAL A 99 2.80 4.18 0.46
N ALA A 100 3.24 5.20 -0.29
CA ALA A 100 3.02 5.26 -1.73
C ALA A 100 3.69 4.10 -2.46
N SER A 101 4.83 3.61 -1.98
CA SER A 101 5.50 2.43 -2.54
C SER A 101 4.73 1.13 -2.26
N LEU A 102 4.20 0.95 -1.05
CA LEU A 102 3.35 -0.20 -0.69
C LEU A 102 2.10 -0.26 -1.58
N ARG A 103 1.40 0.88 -1.73
CA ARG A 103 0.22 0.99 -2.59
C ARG A 103 0.53 0.60 -4.04
N ARG A 104 1.68 1.04 -4.57
CA ARG A 104 2.14 0.71 -5.94
C ARG A 104 2.50 -0.76 -6.11
N LYS A 105 3.04 -1.40 -5.06
CA LYS A 105 3.41 -2.83 -5.07
C LYS A 105 2.20 -3.75 -4.85
N SER A 106 1.11 -3.23 -4.28
CA SER A 106 -0.10 -4.01 -3.99
C SER A 106 -0.71 -4.67 -5.24
N SER A 107 -1.35 -5.82 -5.04
CA SER A 107 -2.02 -6.61 -6.10
C SER A 107 -3.30 -5.92 -6.57
N GLY A 108 -3.92 -5.15 -5.68
CA GLY A 108 -5.15 -4.42 -5.90
C GLY A 108 -4.96 -3.12 -6.69
N PHE A 109 -3.71 -2.67 -6.86
CA PHE A 109 -3.38 -1.53 -7.69
C PHE A 109 -3.78 -1.82 -9.15
N SER A 110 -4.77 -1.08 -9.66
CA SER A 110 -5.25 -1.20 -11.03
C SER A 110 -4.13 -0.83 -12.01
N ARG A 111 -3.53 -1.86 -12.62
CA ARG A 111 -2.51 -1.71 -13.67
C ARG A 111 -3.13 -1.53 -15.06
N GLY A 112 -4.44 -1.80 -15.22
CA GLY A 112 -5.08 -1.77 -16.53
C GLY A 112 -4.44 -2.80 -17.46
N ALA A 113 -4.49 -2.57 -18.77
CA ALA A 113 -3.92 -3.48 -19.77
C ALA A 113 -2.37 -3.44 -19.85
N SER A 114 -1.70 -2.59 -19.06
CA SER A 114 -0.25 -2.36 -19.12
C SER A 114 0.40 -2.57 -17.76
N ILE A 115 1.65 -3.03 -17.72
CA ILE A 115 2.44 -3.04 -16.49
C ILE A 115 2.98 -1.64 -16.11
N TYR A 116 3.00 -0.71 -17.08
CA TYR A 116 3.50 0.65 -16.88
C TYR A 116 2.40 1.62 -16.48
N ARG A 117 2.68 2.44 -15.47
CA ARG A 117 1.76 3.48 -14.98
C ARG A 117 1.47 4.49 -16.10
N GLY A 118 0.20 4.85 -16.23
CA GLY A 118 -0.23 5.86 -17.20
C GLY A 118 -0.31 5.34 -18.62
N VAL A 119 -0.03 4.04 -18.85
CA VAL A 119 -0.10 3.42 -20.17
C VAL A 119 -1.37 2.59 -20.28
N THR A 120 -2.26 2.95 -21.20
CA THR A 120 -3.55 2.24 -21.42
C THR A 120 -3.68 1.82 -22.88
N ARG A 121 -4.24 0.63 -23.12
CA ARG A 121 -4.54 0.16 -24.48
C ARG A 121 -5.89 0.68 -24.94
N HIS A 122 -5.92 1.47 -26.02
CA HIS A 122 -7.14 1.97 -26.63
C HIS A 122 -7.82 0.87 -27.44
N HIS A 123 -9.03 0.44 -27.04
CA HIS A 123 -9.69 -0.75 -27.57
C HIS A 123 -10.04 -0.65 -29.07
N GLN A 124 -10.34 0.53 -29.60
CA GLN A 124 -10.77 0.71 -31.00
C GLN A 124 -9.64 0.56 -32.03
N HIS A 125 -8.39 0.83 -31.64
CA HIS A 125 -7.27 0.89 -32.58
C HIS A 125 -6.05 0.08 -32.13
N GLY A 126 -6.13 -0.60 -30.97
CA GLY A 126 -5.02 -1.36 -30.40
C GLY A 126 -3.79 -0.53 -30.02
N ARG A 127 -3.90 0.81 -30.01
CA ARG A 127 -2.78 1.72 -29.74
C ARG A 127 -2.60 1.96 -28.25
N TRP A 128 -1.36 2.22 -27.84
CA TRP A 128 -1.02 2.50 -26.45
C TRP A 128 -1.00 4.00 -26.20
N GLN A 129 -1.72 4.46 -25.19
CA GLN A 129 -1.73 5.87 -24.78
C GLN A 129 -0.92 6.02 -23.50
N ALA A 130 0.02 6.95 -23.48
CA ALA A 130 0.75 7.33 -22.27
C ALA A 130 0.21 8.64 -21.69
N ARG A 131 -0.04 8.68 -20.39
CA ARG A 131 -0.60 9.82 -19.66
C ARG A 131 0.06 9.96 -18.29
N ILE A 132 0.35 11.18 -17.85
CA ILE A 132 0.78 11.49 -16.48
C ILE A 132 -0.43 12.08 -15.75
N GLY A 133 -0.95 11.37 -14.75
CA GLY A 133 -2.04 11.90 -13.94
C GLY A 133 -1.58 12.93 -12.90
N ARG A 134 -2.45 13.90 -12.61
CA ARG A 134 -2.26 14.99 -11.61
C ARG A 134 -1.12 15.96 -11.91
N VAL A 135 -1.04 16.44 -13.14
CA VAL A 135 -0.14 17.55 -13.50
C VAL A 135 -1.03 18.81 -13.51
N ALA A 136 -0.97 19.64 -12.46
CA ALA A 136 -1.86 20.78 -12.19
C ALA A 136 -3.32 20.41 -11.81
N GLY A 137 -3.51 19.77 -10.65
CA GLY A 137 -4.83 19.43 -10.10
C GLY A 137 -5.30 18.04 -10.53
N ASN A 138 -6.50 17.95 -11.12
CA ASN A 138 -7.13 16.70 -11.57
C ASN A 138 -7.06 16.47 -13.10
N LYS A 139 -6.25 17.25 -13.82
CA LYS A 139 -6.04 17.03 -15.26
C LYS A 139 -4.87 16.07 -15.49
N ASP A 140 -5.08 15.13 -16.41
CA ASP A 140 -4.02 14.25 -16.88
C ASP A 140 -3.26 14.93 -18.03
N LEU A 141 -1.93 14.91 -17.98
CA LEU A 141 -1.07 15.31 -19.08
C LEU A 141 -0.93 14.13 -20.05
N TYR A 142 -1.40 14.30 -21.28
CA TYR A 142 -1.26 13.30 -22.32
C TYR A 142 0.12 13.41 -23.00
N LEU A 143 0.83 12.28 -23.07
CA LEU A 143 2.20 12.21 -23.61
C LEU A 143 2.28 11.68 -25.04
N GLY A 144 1.20 11.06 -25.52
CA GLY A 144 1.16 10.53 -26.89
C GLY A 144 0.48 9.18 -27.01
N THR A 145 0.33 8.75 -28.27
CA THR A 145 -0.20 7.43 -28.63
C THR A 145 0.82 6.68 -29.49
N PHE A 146 1.24 5.52 -29.02
CA PHE A 146 2.30 4.69 -29.61
C PHE A 146 1.73 3.42 -30.27
N ARG A 147 2.43 2.92 -31.29
CA ARG A 147 2.19 1.61 -31.92
C ARG A 147 3.14 0.57 -31.31
N GLY A 148 2.75 -0.72 -31.30
CA GLY A 148 3.59 -1.82 -30.82
C GLY A 148 2.99 -2.59 -29.64
N SER A 149 3.68 -3.62 -29.15
CA SER A 149 3.31 -4.35 -27.94
C SER A 149 3.95 -3.69 -26.71
N CYS A 150 3.20 -3.52 -25.62
CA CYS A 150 3.78 -3.21 -24.32
C CYS A 150 4.57 -4.43 -23.84
N ARG A 151 5.88 -4.48 -24.12
CA ARG A 151 6.79 -5.50 -23.60
C ARG A 151 7.77 -4.84 -22.64
N SER A 152 8.06 -5.54 -21.56
CA SER A 152 9.23 -5.30 -20.73
C SER A 152 10.49 -5.53 -21.55
N LEU A 153 11.36 -4.51 -21.61
CA LEU A 153 12.79 -4.71 -21.91
C LEU A 153 13.46 -5.41 -20.72
#